data_AF-A0A850GMK9-F1
#
_entry.id   AF-A0A850GMK9-F1
#
_cell.length_a   1.000
_cell.length_b   1.000
_cell.length_c   1.000
_cell.angle_alpha   90.00
_cell.angle_beta   90.00
_cell.angle_gamma   90.00
#
_symmetry.space_group_name_H-M   'P 1'
#
loop_
_entity.id
_entity.type
_entity.pdbx_description
1 polymer ?
#
loop_
_entity_poly.entity_id
_entity_poly.type
_entity_poly.pdbx_seq_one_letter_code
_entity_poly.pdbx_strand_id
1 'polypeptide(L)'
;MRSTRHRAIELTFGSALLLGPLIYALSLPSLGMEVEPAVVEVAVPVAVPVQAEPELEPEPEPELEPELVLVEVGYCEGEGVEDELTEVPEAPAEQDATWAMRFVDSGTLVLSEAADRSWTKGRLRALEGDYRFVAAKSVDSAAIPADLLAARERTFDLYGSEGKLCHARLGELRVVAQYGGDTIVDLEEEDEDGEYVLPDSAELHGWVWDTQEHWLVGELLPEPGCEIGAALWARDAALPAPTLLRASTSDNPLVVERREAFSRSQAMAEIEAGYREWYASLDEETREWELDWETTLRESPVEALSWLDARGAPKLTELNFGWTEDCGFGFDSQLSALEGVGEDRAGVEGYATVGARAVFDADLDGKYEFFYVDPEDDEVRVASETLSASFRIEQDWHCPC
;
A
#
# COMPACT_ATOMS: atom_id res chain seq x y z
N MET A 1 -46.06 2.48 23.76
CA MET A 1 -45.81 3.62 24.69
C MET A 1 -44.83 3.35 25.85
N ARG A 2 -44.10 2.21 25.90
CA ARG A 2 -43.07 1.94 26.93
C ARG A 2 -41.61 2.18 26.50
N SER A 3 -41.34 2.45 25.22
CA SER A 3 -39.97 2.52 24.65
C SER A 3 -39.28 3.89 24.81
N THR A 4 -40.02 5.00 24.87
CA THR A 4 -39.43 6.35 24.90
C THR A 4 -38.79 6.74 26.24
N ARG A 5 -39.11 6.05 27.35
CA ARG A 5 -38.51 6.35 28.66
C ARG A 5 -37.15 5.70 28.89
N HIS A 6 -36.79 4.64 28.17
CA HIS A 6 -35.47 4.01 28.32
C HIS A 6 -34.38 4.80 27.57
N ARG A 7 -34.65 5.24 26.34
CA ARG A 7 -33.69 6.04 25.56
C ARG A 7 -33.30 7.36 26.24
N ALA A 8 -34.22 8.00 26.97
CA ALA A 8 -33.91 9.23 27.71
C ALA A 8 -32.98 8.99 28.90
N ILE A 9 -33.03 7.81 29.53
CA ILE A 9 -32.19 7.47 30.68
C ILE A 9 -30.77 7.10 30.23
N GLU A 10 -30.65 6.35 29.13
CA GLU A 10 -29.36 5.96 28.55
C GLU A 10 -28.58 7.17 28.03
N LEU A 11 -29.24 8.10 27.34
CA LEU A 11 -28.58 9.32 26.83
C LEU A 11 -28.05 10.21 27.97
N THR A 12 -28.80 10.30 29.07
CA THR A 12 -28.43 11.12 30.23
C THR A 12 -27.28 10.50 31.01
N PHE A 13 -27.26 9.17 31.18
CA PHE A 13 -26.18 8.46 31.86
C PHE A 13 -24.88 8.44 31.03
N GLY A 14 -24.97 8.24 29.72
CA GLY A 14 -23.81 8.27 28.83
C GLY A 14 -23.14 9.64 28.78
N SER A 15 -23.94 10.71 28.70
CA SER A 15 -23.44 12.09 28.69
C SER A 15 -22.75 12.47 30.00
N ALA A 16 -23.25 12.01 31.15
CA ALA A 16 -22.65 12.27 32.46
C ALA A 16 -21.32 11.53 32.66
N LEU A 17 -21.17 10.33 32.09
CA LEU A 17 -19.94 9.53 32.16
C LEU A 17 -18.80 10.13 31.31
N LEU A 18 -19.11 10.73 30.17
CA LEU A 18 -18.10 11.35 29.29
C LEU A 18 -17.71 12.77 29.72
N LEU A 19 -18.66 13.57 30.19
CA LEU A 19 -18.39 14.97 30.54
C LEU A 19 -17.75 15.14 31.93
N GLY A 20 -17.97 14.19 32.85
CA GLY A 20 -17.39 14.24 34.19
C GLY A 20 -15.86 14.33 34.22
N PRO A 21 -15.13 13.42 33.53
CA PRO A 21 -13.67 13.46 33.46
C PRO A 21 -13.13 14.71 32.77
N LEU A 22 -13.82 15.21 31.74
CA LEU A 22 -13.40 16.41 31.00
C LEU A 22 -13.53 17.67 31.86
N ILE A 23 -14.66 17.84 32.56
CA ILE A 23 -14.86 18.95 33.50
C ILE A 23 -13.86 18.85 34.66
N TYR A 24 -13.58 17.64 35.16
CA TYR A 24 -12.57 17.42 36.19
C TYR A 24 -11.18 17.86 35.70
N ALA A 25 -10.75 17.42 34.51
CA ALA A 25 -9.47 17.79 33.90
C ALA A 25 -9.33 19.32 33.69
N LEU A 26 -10.40 19.99 33.27
CA LEU A 26 -10.43 21.45 33.09
C LEU A 26 -10.52 22.24 34.40
N SER A 27 -10.99 21.60 35.48
CA SER A 27 -11.11 22.22 36.81
C SER A 27 -9.87 22.04 37.69
N LEU A 28 -8.90 21.24 37.27
CA LEU A 28 -7.63 21.12 37.97
C LEU A 28 -6.90 22.47 37.87
N PRO A 29 -6.64 23.17 38.99
CA PRO A 29 -5.82 24.37 38.96
C PRO A 29 -4.46 23.98 38.38
N SER A 30 -3.99 24.73 37.39
CA SER A 30 -2.65 24.57 36.84
C SER A 30 -1.66 24.56 38.00
N LEU A 31 -1.22 23.36 38.40
CA LEU A 31 -0.10 23.22 39.32
C LEU A 31 1.06 23.83 38.57
N GLY A 32 1.44 25.04 38.97
CA GLY A 32 2.60 25.77 38.46
C GLY A 32 3.87 25.00 38.79
N MET A 33 4.09 23.90 38.08
CA MET A 33 5.41 23.35 37.90
C MET A 33 6.10 24.26 36.89
N GLU A 34 6.72 25.30 37.41
CA GLU A 34 7.87 25.92 36.76
C GLU A 34 8.91 24.82 36.58
N VAL A 35 8.90 24.18 35.41
CA VAL A 35 10.02 23.35 34.97
C VAL A 35 11.13 24.33 34.63
N GLU A 36 12.05 24.53 35.57
CA GLU A 36 13.29 25.24 35.27
C GLU A 36 13.97 24.52 34.08
N PRO A 37 14.34 25.25 33.01
CA PRO A 37 15.03 24.64 31.90
C PRO A 37 16.37 24.08 32.40
N ALA A 38 16.51 22.76 32.36
CA ALA A 38 17.79 22.11 32.59
C ALA A 38 18.76 22.56 31.48
N VAL A 39 19.66 23.48 31.82
CA VAL A 39 20.79 23.88 30.98
C VAL A 39 21.74 22.69 30.93
N VAL A 40 21.67 21.92 29.85
CA VAL A 40 22.70 20.93 29.51
C VAL A 40 23.85 21.70 28.84
N GLU A 41 24.94 21.91 29.58
CA GLU A 41 26.20 22.39 29.01
C GLU A 41 26.77 21.29 28.09
N VAL A 42 26.48 21.40 26.80
CA VAL A 42 27.16 20.61 25.76
C VAL A 42 28.50 21.29 25.50
N ALA A 43 29.59 20.62 25.88
CA ALA A 43 30.95 21.04 25.53
C ALA A 43 31.12 20.95 24.00
N VAL A 44 31.09 22.11 23.34
CA VAL A 44 31.40 22.24 21.92
C VAL A 44 32.90 21.97 21.72
N PRO A 45 33.31 20.97 20.92
CA PRO A 45 34.70 20.83 20.56
C PRO A 45 35.13 22.03 19.71
N VAL A 46 36.13 22.75 20.20
CA VAL A 46 36.78 23.86 19.50
C VAL A 46 37.37 23.32 18.20
N ALA A 47 36.77 23.71 17.07
CA ALA A 47 37.31 23.43 15.76
C ALA A 47 38.66 24.13 15.59
N VAL A 48 39.70 23.33 15.39
CA VAL A 48 41.02 23.81 14.96
C VAL A 48 40.86 24.35 13.52
N PRO A 49 41.31 25.58 13.21
CA PRO A 49 41.32 26.06 11.84
C PRO A 49 42.34 25.27 11.04
N VAL A 50 41.86 24.34 10.22
CA VAL A 50 42.65 23.71 9.16
C VAL A 50 42.84 24.76 8.06
N GLN A 51 44.08 25.16 7.84
CA GLN A 51 44.45 25.98 6.70
C GLN A 51 44.17 25.18 5.43
N ALA A 52 43.29 25.70 4.58
CA ALA A 52 43.05 25.16 3.26
C ALA A 52 44.31 25.39 2.41
N GLU A 53 44.92 24.30 1.94
CA GLU A 53 45.88 24.34 0.84
C GLU A 53 45.14 24.79 -0.44
N PRO A 54 45.79 25.61 -1.29
CA PRO A 54 45.19 26.04 -2.55
C PRO A 54 45.03 24.83 -3.49
N GLU A 55 43.77 24.55 -3.82
CA GLU A 55 43.33 23.57 -4.80
C GLU A 55 43.91 23.95 -6.18
N LEU A 56 44.77 23.10 -6.72
CA LEU A 56 45.32 23.21 -8.07
C LEU A 56 44.21 22.94 -9.08
N GLU A 57 43.98 23.89 -9.99
CA GLU A 57 43.10 23.72 -11.15
C GLU A 57 43.52 22.46 -11.94
N PRO A 58 42.60 21.52 -12.21
CA PRO A 58 42.90 20.38 -13.06
C PRO A 58 43.13 20.85 -14.50
N GLU A 59 44.27 20.43 -15.08
CA GLU A 59 44.55 20.61 -16.51
C GLU A 59 43.47 19.91 -17.36
N PRO A 60 43.10 20.48 -18.51
CA PRO A 60 42.10 19.89 -19.40
C PRO A 60 42.60 18.55 -19.95
N GLU A 61 41.81 17.50 -19.73
CA GLU A 61 42.04 16.19 -20.34
C GLU A 61 41.98 16.29 -21.87
N PRO A 62 42.91 15.64 -22.60
CA PRO A 62 42.88 15.62 -24.06
C PRO A 62 41.70 14.80 -24.56
N GLU A 63 40.90 15.38 -25.46
CA GLU A 63 39.87 14.69 -26.24
C GLU A 63 40.49 13.51 -27.00
N LEU A 64 40.19 12.29 -26.56
CA LEU A 64 40.51 11.07 -27.30
C LEU A 64 39.46 10.86 -28.39
N GLU A 65 39.87 11.04 -29.64
CA GLU A 65 39.10 10.61 -30.80
C GLU A 65 38.87 9.09 -30.73
N PRO A 66 37.64 8.58 -30.97
CA PRO A 66 37.38 7.15 -30.92
C PRO A 66 38.08 6.43 -32.08
N GLU A 67 39.12 5.66 -31.78
CA GLU A 67 39.66 4.66 -32.71
C GLU A 67 38.64 3.53 -32.88
N LEU A 68 38.08 3.42 -34.09
CA LEU A 68 37.28 2.29 -34.53
C LEU A 68 38.17 1.04 -34.62
N VAL A 69 38.15 0.22 -33.57
CA VAL A 69 38.76 -1.12 -33.58
C VAL A 69 37.80 -2.07 -34.32
N LEU A 70 38.13 -2.37 -35.58
CA LEU A 70 37.54 -3.46 -36.34
C LEU A 70 38.05 -4.79 -35.75
N VAL A 71 37.18 -5.46 -34.97
CA VAL A 71 37.42 -6.82 -34.50
C VAL A 71 37.07 -7.79 -35.64
N GLU A 72 38.08 -8.26 -36.37
CA GLU A 72 37.95 -9.44 -37.22
C GLU A 72 37.82 -10.68 -36.32
N VAL A 73 36.63 -11.27 -36.30
CA VAL A 73 36.38 -12.55 -35.62
C VAL A 73 36.98 -13.67 -36.48
N GLY A 74 38.23 -14.01 -36.17
CA GLY A 74 38.88 -15.20 -36.70
C GLY A 74 38.41 -16.45 -35.94
N TYR A 75 37.76 -17.38 -36.65
CA TYR A 75 37.54 -18.73 -36.15
C TYR A 75 38.89 -19.46 -36.12
N CYS A 76 39.40 -19.72 -34.91
CA CYS A 76 40.49 -20.64 -34.68
C CYS A 76 39.92 -21.93 -34.09
N GLU A 77 39.89 -22.99 -34.90
CA GLU A 77 39.86 -24.36 -34.40
C GLU A 77 41.20 -24.64 -33.72
N GLY A 78 41.21 -24.62 -32.38
CA GLY A 78 42.38 -24.88 -31.55
C GLY A 78 42.10 -26.00 -30.57
N GLU A 79 42.95 -27.03 -30.65
CA GLU A 79 42.93 -28.25 -29.84
C GLU A 79 43.13 -27.98 -28.34
N GLY A 80 42.65 -28.93 -27.54
CA GLY A 80 42.41 -28.82 -26.11
C GLY A 80 43.59 -28.38 -25.27
N VAL A 81 43.31 -27.42 -24.39
CA VAL A 81 44.07 -27.16 -23.17
C VAL A 81 43.10 -27.48 -22.03
N GLU A 82 43.40 -28.53 -21.26
CA GLU A 82 42.71 -28.83 -20.00
C GLU A 82 43.10 -27.75 -18.99
N ASP A 83 42.27 -26.71 -18.89
CA ASP A 83 42.39 -25.69 -17.86
C ASP A 83 41.85 -26.24 -16.53
N GLU A 84 42.72 -26.26 -15.53
CA GLU A 84 42.42 -26.64 -14.16
C GLU A 84 41.51 -25.55 -13.56
N LEU A 85 40.19 -25.73 -13.74
CA LEU A 85 39.13 -24.89 -13.20
C LEU A 85 39.29 -24.78 -11.68
N THR A 86 39.83 -23.65 -11.24
CA THR A 86 39.73 -23.21 -9.85
C THR A 86 38.25 -22.95 -9.60
N GLU A 87 37.61 -23.74 -8.73
CA GLU A 87 36.23 -23.53 -8.30
C GLU A 87 36.11 -22.10 -7.73
N VAL A 88 35.62 -21.18 -8.57
CA VAL A 88 35.09 -19.91 -8.11
C VAL A 88 33.91 -20.28 -7.21
N PRO A 89 33.87 -19.81 -5.95
CA PRO A 89 32.73 -20.08 -5.09
C PRO A 89 31.47 -19.63 -5.82
N GLU A 90 30.59 -20.60 -6.08
CA GLU A 90 29.30 -20.39 -6.70
C GLU A 90 28.63 -19.22 -5.98
N ALA A 91 28.31 -18.16 -6.72
CA ALA A 91 27.54 -17.05 -6.16
C ALA A 91 26.31 -17.64 -5.48
N PRO A 92 25.94 -17.19 -4.26
CA PRO A 92 24.78 -17.74 -3.57
C PRO A 92 23.61 -17.74 -4.53
N ALA A 93 23.02 -18.93 -4.73
CA ALA A 93 21.87 -19.13 -5.61
C ALA A 93 20.91 -17.96 -5.42
N GLU A 94 20.48 -17.33 -6.53
CA GLU A 94 19.50 -16.25 -6.55
C GLU A 94 18.41 -16.61 -5.55
N GLN A 95 18.39 -15.87 -4.42
CA GLN A 95 17.44 -16.14 -3.37
C GLN A 95 16.07 -15.97 -3.99
N ASP A 96 15.31 -17.05 -3.95
CA ASP A 96 13.96 -17.19 -4.48
C ASP A 96 13.18 -15.89 -4.25
N ALA A 97 13.06 -15.06 -5.30
CA ALA A 97 12.41 -13.75 -5.28
C ALA A 97 10.95 -13.85 -4.80
N THR A 98 10.42 -15.08 -4.78
CA THR A 98 9.16 -15.46 -4.18
C THR A 98 9.01 -14.96 -2.74
N TRP A 99 10.03 -14.81 -1.89
CA TRP A 99 9.84 -14.40 -0.49
C TRP A 99 10.10 -12.92 -0.17
N ALA A 100 10.39 -12.10 -1.18
CA ALA A 100 10.79 -10.70 -0.96
C ALA A 100 9.68 -9.83 -0.34
N MET A 101 8.41 -10.12 -0.66
CA MET A 101 7.27 -9.35 -0.16
C MET A 101 6.00 -10.21 -0.15
N ARG A 102 5.18 -10.08 0.91
CA ARG A 102 3.90 -10.76 1.08
C ARG A 102 2.85 -9.82 1.67
N PHE A 103 1.58 -10.03 1.33
CA PHE A 103 0.47 -9.17 1.74
C PHE A 103 -0.08 -9.61 3.07
N VAL A 104 -0.50 -8.63 3.87
CA VAL A 104 -1.19 -8.87 5.13
C VAL A 104 -2.65 -8.50 4.95
N ASP A 105 -3.53 -9.48 5.19
CA ASP A 105 -4.98 -9.35 5.05
C ASP A 105 -5.67 -9.90 6.31
N SER A 106 -6.42 -9.04 7.02
CA SER A 106 -7.09 -9.34 8.29
C SER A 106 -6.26 -10.19 9.29
N GLY A 107 -4.96 -9.90 9.42
CA GLY A 107 -4.06 -10.64 10.33
C GLY A 107 -3.60 -12.00 9.80
N THR A 108 -3.71 -12.24 8.50
CA THR A 108 -3.12 -13.40 7.81
C THR A 108 -2.08 -12.94 6.78
N LEU A 109 -1.13 -13.80 6.47
CA LEU A 109 -0.15 -13.58 5.42
C LEU A 109 -0.53 -14.39 4.18
N VAL A 110 -0.73 -13.72 3.05
CA VAL A 110 -1.00 -14.39 1.77
C VAL A 110 0.31 -14.98 1.23
N LEU A 111 0.37 -16.29 1.06
CA LEU A 111 1.54 -17.02 0.56
C LEU A 111 1.43 -17.37 -0.93
N SER A 112 0.20 -17.54 -1.43
CA SER A 112 -0.10 -17.81 -2.84
C SER A 112 -1.56 -17.49 -3.14
N GLU A 113 -1.82 -16.77 -4.23
CA GLU A 113 -3.18 -16.48 -4.74
C GLU A 113 -3.76 -17.60 -5.62
N ALA A 114 -2.95 -18.60 -5.95
CA ALA A 114 -3.32 -19.71 -6.83
C ALA A 114 -3.21 -21.05 -6.10
N ALA A 115 -3.83 -21.15 -4.93
CA ALA A 115 -3.78 -22.36 -4.13
C ALA A 115 -4.63 -23.49 -4.72
N ASP A 116 -4.02 -24.66 -4.89
CA ASP A 116 -4.74 -25.82 -5.39
C ASP A 116 -5.63 -26.43 -4.28
N ARG A 117 -6.90 -26.69 -4.58
CA ARG A 117 -7.86 -27.33 -3.68
C ARG A 117 -7.37 -28.69 -3.15
N SER A 118 -6.53 -29.39 -3.90
CA SER A 118 -5.91 -30.65 -3.50
C SER A 118 -4.90 -30.52 -2.36
N TRP A 119 -4.44 -29.31 -2.05
CA TRP A 119 -3.58 -29.03 -0.89
C TRP A 119 -4.32 -29.02 0.43
N THR A 120 -5.62 -29.34 0.45
CA THR A 120 -6.49 -29.16 1.62
C THR A 120 -6.95 -30.47 2.24
N LYS A 121 -7.29 -30.43 3.53
CA LYS A 121 -7.91 -31.55 4.23
C LYS A 121 -8.99 -31.12 5.22
N GLY A 122 -9.82 -32.09 5.59
CA GLY A 122 -10.86 -31.91 6.59
C GLY A 122 -12.12 -31.23 6.04
N ARG A 123 -12.98 -30.82 6.97
CA ARG A 123 -14.25 -30.15 6.65
C ARG A 123 -14.04 -28.67 6.35
N LEU A 124 -14.89 -28.12 5.49
CA LEU A 124 -15.02 -26.69 5.28
C LEU A 124 -15.45 -25.99 6.57
N ARG A 125 -14.95 -24.78 6.80
CA ARG A 125 -15.25 -23.95 7.96
C ARG A 125 -15.43 -22.50 7.53
N ALA A 126 -16.31 -21.80 8.24
CA ALA A 126 -16.32 -20.34 8.24
C ALA A 126 -15.07 -19.83 8.97
N LEU A 127 -14.49 -18.72 8.51
CA LEU A 127 -13.59 -17.91 9.32
C LEU A 127 -14.29 -16.62 9.70
N GLU A 128 -13.99 -16.12 10.90
CA GLU A 128 -14.33 -14.75 11.28
C GLU A 128 -13.28 -13.82 10.66
N GLY A 129 -13.70 -12.70 10.10
CA GLY A 129 -12.82 -11.74 9.42
C GLY A 129 -13.58 -10.49 9.00
N ASP A 130 -12.90 -9.60 8.29
CA ASP A 130 -13.48 -8.35 7.78
C ASP A 130 -14.40 -8.61 6.58
N TYR A 131 -14.15 -9.69 5.83
CA TYR A 131 -15.02 -10.14 4.74
C TYR A 131 -16.30 -10.77 5.26
N ARG A 132 -17.38 -10.46 4.56
CA ARG A 132 -18.71 -11.00 4.88
C ARG A 132 -18.78 -12.53 4.75
N PHE A 133 -18.07 -13.12 3.79
CA PHE A 133 -18.11 -14.57 3.55
C PHE A 133 -16.72 -15.17 3.27
N VAL A 134 -16.22 -15.96 4.24
CA VAL A 134 -14.93 -16.66 4.11
C VAL A 134 -15.10 -18.16 4.34
N ALA A 135 -14.70 -18.96 3.37
CA ALA A 135 -14.71 -20.41 3.43
C ALA A 135 -13.29 -20.96 3.47
N ALA A 136 -12.98 -21.82 4.43
CA ALA A 136 -11.61 -22.28 4.66
C ALA A 136 -11.49 -23.79 4.92
N LYS A 137 -10.34 -24.34 4.53
CA LYS A 137 -9.87 -25.68 4.92
C LYS A 137 -8.42 -25.63 5.40
N SER A 138 -8.10 -26.50 6.36
CA SER A 138 -6.72 -26.68 6.81
C SER A 138 -5.87 -27.27 5.68
N VAL A 139 -4.61 -26.84 5.58
CA VAL A 139 -3.66 -27.39 4.61
C VAL A 139 -3.29 -28.83 4.97
N ASP A 140 -3.20 -29.69 3.95
CA ASP A 140 -2.52 -30.97 4.04
C ASP A 140 -1.02 -30.82 3.75
N SER A 141 -0.22 -30.92 4.81
CA SER A 141 1.24 -30.79 4.74
C SER A 141 1.93 -31.80 3.82
N ALA A 142 1.25 -32.89 3.43
CA ALA A 142 1.78 -33.87 2.50
C ALA A 142 1.52 -33.52 1.02
N ALA A 143 0.64 -32.56 0.74
CA ALA A 143 0.19 -32.21 -0.62
C ALA A 143 0.65 -30.81 -1.07
N ILE A 144 0.91 -29.90 -0.14
CA ILE A 144 1.41 -28.55 -0.41
C ILE A 144 2.89 -28.57 -0.87
N PRO A 145 3.31 -27.66 -1.78
CA PRO A 145 4.72 -27.45 -2.12
C PRO A 145 5.61 -27.20 -0.90
N ALA A 146 6.82 -27.79 -0.92
CA ALA A 146 7.72 -27.82 0.23
C ALA A 146 8.27 -26.44 0.60
N ASP A 147 8.49 -25.59 -0.40
CA ASP A 147 8.89 -24.19 -0.27
C ASP A 147 7.82 -23.36 0.48
N LEU A 148 6.54 -23.51 0.10
CA LEU A 148 5.43 -22.85 0.80
C LEU A 148 5.25 -23.38 2.22
N LEU A 149 5.44 -24.68 2.44
CA LEU A 149 5.38 -25.26 3.79
C LEU A 149 6.51 -24.76 4.70
N ALA A 150 7.72 -24.54 4.14
CA ALA A 150 8.88 -24.05 4.87
C ALA A 150 8.67 -22.61 5.41
N ALA A 151 7.72 -21.86 4.87
CA ALA A 151 7.33 -20.53 5.39
C ALA A 151 6.99 -20.54 6.88
N ARG A 152 6.48 -21.66 7.40
CA ARG A 152 6.11 -21.82 8.83
C ARG A 152 7.28 -21.71 9.78
N GLU A 153 8.49 -21.93 9.29
CA GLU A 153 9.72 -21.87 10.09
C GLU A 153 10.35 -20.47 10.04
N ARG A 154 9.83 -19.58 9.19
CA ARG A 154 10.32 -18.22 9.01
C ARG A 154 9.73 -17.26 10.03
N THR A 155 10.42 -16.13 10.19
CA THR A 155 9.93 -14.97 10.94
C THR A 155 9.77 -13.84 9.94
N PHE A 156 8.73 -13.04 10.08
CA PHE A 156 8.39 -11.95 9.18
C PHE A 156 8.42 -10.62 9.93
N ASP A 157 8.97 -9.60 9.29
CA ASP A 157 8.82 -8.21 9.69
C ASP A 157 7.53 -7.68 9.07
N LEU A 158 6.62 -7.16 9.91
CA LEU A 158 5.37 -6.55 9.46
C LEU A 158 5.56 -5.04 9.30
N TYR A 159 5.04 -4.49 8.21
CA TYR A 159 5.18 -3.08 7.85
C TYR A 159 3.82 -2.44 7.61
N GLY A 160 3.66 -1.23 8.14
CA GLY A 160 2.54 -0.33 7.83
C GLY A 160 2.98 0.82 6.92
N SER A 161 2.17 1.87 6.85
CA SER A 161 2.47 3.08 6.06
C SER A 161 3.69 3.86 6.55
N GLU A 162 3.95 3.84 7.85
CA GLU A 162 4.98 4.66 8.50
C GLU A 162 6.28 3.93 8.83
N GLY A 163 6.32 2.60 8.66
CA GLY A 163 7.41 1.85 9.26
C GLY A 163 7.17 0.36 9.45
N LYS A 164 8.24 -0.29 9.92
CA LYS A 164 8.15 -1.59 10.58
C LYS A 164 7.32 -1.46 11.86
N LEU A 165 6.35 -2.34 12.02
CA LEU A 165 5.47 -2.42 13.18
C LEU A 165 6.02 -3.41 14.20
N CYS A 166 6.25 -4.66 13.78
CA CYS A 166 6.67 -5.73 14.68
C CYS A 166 7.23 -6.95 13.92
N HIS A 167 7.60 -7.99 14.67
CA HIS A 167 7.85 -9.33 14.14
C HIS A 167 6.62 -10.23 14.30
N ALA A 168 6.46 -11.18 13.38
CA ALA A 168 5.46 -12.23 13.46
C ALA A 168 5.99 -13.57 12.94
N ARG A 169 5.35 -14.66 13.39
CA ARG A 169 5.54 -16.01 12.83
C ARG A 169 4.26 -16.50 12.20
N LEU A 170 4.35 -17.51 11.34
CA LEU A 170 3.17 -18.17 10.81
C LEU A 170 2.69 -19.28 11.72
N GLY A 171 1.38 -19.27 12.01
CA GLY A 171 0.66 -20.27 12.76
C GLY A 171 0.19 -21.43 11.87
N GLU A 172 -1.12 -21.63 11.85
CA GLU A 172 -1.76 -22.62 10.97
C GLU A 172 -1.81 -22.08 9.54
N LEU A 173 -1.52 -22.95 8.56
CA LEU A 173 -1.74 -22.66 7.15
C LEU A 173 -3.11 -23.17 6.74
N ARG A 174 -3.83 -22.35 5.97
CA ARG A 174 -5.18 -22.63 5.47
C ARG A 174 -5.26 -22.26 4.00
N VAL A 175 -6.09 -22.99 3.27
CA VAL A 175 -6.58 -22.50 1.98
C VAL A 175 -7.93 -21.85 2.24
N VAL A 176 -8.08 -20.63 1.77
CA VAL A 176 -9.29 -19.82 1.92
C VAL A 176 -9.85 -19.46 0.55
N ALA A 177 -11.16 -19.27 0.50
CA ALA A 177 -11.90 -18.65 -0.58
C ALA A 177 -12.74 -17.55 0.06
N GLN A 178 -12.71 -16.34 -0.51
CA GLN A 178 -13.32 -15.14 0.06
C GLN A 178 -14.29 -14.53 -0.95
N TYR A 179 -15.36 -13.89 -0.46
CA TYR A 179 -16.28 -13.09 -1.27
C TYR A 179 -16.67 -11.83 -0.47
N GLY A 180 -16.32 -10.66 -1.00
CA GLY A 180 -16.61 -9.33 -0.43
C GLY A 180 -17.89 -8.68 -0.96
N GLY A 181 -18.62 -9.34 -1.85
CA GLY A 181 -19.85 -8.77 -2.42
C GLY A 181 -20.98 -8.61 -1.40
N ASP A 182 -21.66 -7.46 -1.46
CA ASP A 182 -22.80 -7.12 -0.59
C ASP A 182 -24.04 -7.99 -0.81
N THR A 183 -24.17 -8.58 -2.00
CA THR A 183 -25.27 -9.46 -2.40
C THR A 183 -24.73 -10.67 -3.14
N ILE A 184 -25.44 -11.79 -3.04
CA ILE A 184 -25.20 -12.95 -3.91
C ILE A 184 -26.50 -13.21 -4.65
N VAL A 185 -26.68 -12.48 -5.74
CA VAL A 185 -27.91 -12.47 -6.55
C VAL A 185 -28.35 -13.89 -6.97
N ASP A 186 -27.38 -14.80 -7.15
CA ASP A 186 -27.65 -16.19 -7.54
C ASP A 186 -28.10 -17.11 -6.39
N LEU A 187 -27.97 -16.67 -5.14
CA LEU A 187 -28.32 -17.45 -3.94
C LEU A 187 -29.44 -16.83 -3.10
N GLU A 188 -29.77 -15.57 -3.34
CA GLU A 188 -30.85 -14.89 -2.64
C GLU A 188 -32.20 -15.41 -3.13
N GLU A 189 -32.90 -16.15 -2.27
CA GLU A 189 -34.28 -16.54 -2.51
C GLU A 189 -35.21 -15.47 -1.92
N GLU A 190 -36.17 -15.01 -2.71
CA GLU A 190 -37.26 -14.16 -2.23
C GLU A 190 -38.22 -15.02 -1.40
N ASP A 191 -38.38 -14.68 -0.12
CA ASP A 191 -39.30 -15.38 0.77
C ASP A 191 -40.78 -15.04 0.48
N GLU A 192 -41.70 -15.62 1.25
CA GLU A 192 -43.15 -15.42 1.06
C GLU A 192 -43.59 -13.95 1.24
N ASP A 193 -42.78 -13.11 1.89
CA ASP A 193 -43.04 -11.71 2.18
C ASP A 193 -42.33 -10.75 1.21
N GLY A 194 -41.53 -11.27 0.26
CA GLY A 194 -40.76 -10.48 -0.70
C GLY A 194 -39.39 -10.04 -0.17
N GLU A 195 -38.92 -10.62 0.94
CA GLU A 195 -37.59 -10.33 1.49
C GLU A 195 -36.56 -11.31 0.94
N TYR A 196 -35.39 -10.80 0.54
CA TYR A 196 -34.28 -11.65 0.12
C TYR A 196 -33.63 -12.31 1.33
N VAL A 197 -33.66 -13.64 1.36
CA VAL A 197 -33.07 -14.44 2.43
C VAL A 197 -31.83 -15.15 1.88
N LEU A 198 -30.70 -14.93 2.55
CA LEU A 198 -29.47 -15.69 2.26
C LEU A 198 -29.68 -17.16 2.61
N PRO A 199 -29.07 -18.10 1.85
CA PRO A 199 -29.18 -19.52 2.14
C PRO A 199 -28.52 -19.85 3.47
N ASP A 200 -28.68 -21.10 3.92
CA ASP A 200 -28.01 -21.52 5.14
C ASP A 200 -26.47 -21.34 5.03
N SER A 201 -25.84 -21.08 6.17
CA SER A 201 -24.40 -20.78 6.22
C SER A 201 -23.53 -21.88 5.61
N ALA A 202 -23.97 -23.15 5.60
CA ALA A 202 -23.18 -24.23 5.02
C ALA A 202 -23.25 -24.24 3.48
N GLU A 203 -24.43 -23.99 2.92
CA GLU A 203 -24.63 -23.83 1.47
C GLU A 203 -23.86 -22.63 0.95
N LEU A 204 -23.93 -21.50 1.65
CA LEU A 204 -23.22 -20.27 1.31
C LEU A 204 -21.69 -20.46 1.27
N HIS A 205 -21.10 -21.04 2.33
CA HIS A 205 -19.66 -21.31 2.31
C HIS A 205 -19.28 -22.34 1.25
N GLY A 206 -20.15 -23.31 0.96
CA GLY A 206 -19.96 -24.27 -0.12
C GLY A 206 -19.89 -23.58 -1.48
N TRP A 207 -20.80 -22.65 -1.75
CA TRP A 207 -20.79 -21.83 -2.95
C TRP A 207 -19.51 -21.00 -3.06
N VAL A 208 -19.16 -20.23 -2.01
CA VAL A 208 -17.91 -19.43 -1.99
C VAL A 208 -16.70 -20.31 -2.30
N TRP A 209 -16.61 -21.49 -1.67
CA TRP A 209 -15.53 -22.44 -1.91
C TRP A 209 -15.51 -23.02 -3.34
N ASP A 210 -16.65 -23.09 -4.02
CA ASP A 210 -16.73 -23.68 -5.36
C ASP A 210 -16.62 -22.65 -6.49
N THR A 211 -16.92 -21.38 -6.23
CA THR A 211 -16.94 -20.32 -7.25
C THR A 211 -15.78 -19.34 -7.18
N GLN A 212 -15.19 -19.14 -5.99
CA GLN A 212 -14.15 -18.12 -5.82
C GLN A 212 -12.73 -18.69 -5.97
N GLU A 213 -11.78 -17.77 -6.17
CA GLU A 213 -10.36 -18.09 -6.18
C GLU A 213 -9.90 -18.57 -4.80
N HIS A 214 -8.84 -19.36 -4.79
CA HIS A 214 -8.35 -20.02 -3.59
C HIS A 214 -6.97 -19.51 -3.24
N TRP A 215 -6.82 -18.98 -2.04
CA TRP A 215 -5.53 -18.48 -1.57
C TRP A 215 -4.98 -19.36 -0.46
N LEU A 216 -3.67 -19.53 -0.46
CA LEU A 216 -2.94 -20.11 0.65
C LEU A 216 -2.55 -18.97 1.58
N VAL A 217 -3.07 -19.01 2.80
CA VAL A 217 -2.78 -18.03 3.84
C VAL A 217 -2.18 -18.70 5.07
N GLY A 218 -1.35 -17.95 5.79
CA GLY A 218 -0.85 -18.33 7.11
C GLY A 218 -1.33 -17.35 8.17
N GLU A 219 -1.88 -17.86 9.27
CA GLU A 219 -2.24 -17.02 10.42
C GLU A 219 -0.99 -16.33 10.98
N LEU A 220 -1.02 -15.00 11.12
CA LEU A 220 0.09 -14.28 11.74
C LEU A 220 -0.03 -14.36 13.25
N LEU A 221 1.07 -14.80 13.88
CA LEU A 221 1.26 -14.83 15.32
C LEU A 221 2.25 -13.73 15.68
N PRO A 222 1.79 -12.48 15.89
CA PRO A 222 2.67 -11.35 16.16
C PRO A 222 3.20 -11.36 17.59
N GLU A 223 4.30 -10.64 17.82
CA GLU A 223 4.81 -10.41 19.16
C GLU A 223 3.83 -9.59 20.03
N PRO A 224 3.84 -9.77 21.37
CA PRO A 224 2.95 -9.02 22.26
C PRO A 224 3.10 -7.50 22.09
N GLY A 225 1.97 -6.80 21.91
CA GLY A 225 1.94 -5.35 21.71
C GLY A 225 2.02 -4.90 20.25
N CYS A 226 2.06 -5.83 19.30
CA CYS A 226 1.97 -5.49 17.89
C CYS A 226 0.56 -5.05 17.48
N GLU A 227 0.49 -3.94 16.75
CA GLU A 227 -0.73 -3.43 16.11
C GLU A 227 -0.90 -4.07 14.73
N ILE A 228 -1.25 -5.35 14.70
CA ILE A 228 -1.34 -6.11 13.44
C ILE A 228 -2.35 -5.53 12.44
N GLY A 229 -3.41 -4.87 12.92
CA GLY A 229 -4.40 -4.21 12.05
C GLY A 229 -3.86 -3.00 11.28
N ALA A 230 -2.67 -2.50 11.61
CA ALA A 230 -1.99 -1.45 10.84
C ALA A 230 -0.98 -2.01 9.81
N ALA A 231 -0.75 -3.34 9.81
CA ALA A 231 0.18 -3.97 8.88
C ALA A 231 -0.47 -4.09 7.50
N LEU A 232 0.25 -3.61 6.49
CA LEU A 232 -0.14 -3.66 5.08
C LEU A 232 0.55 -4.82 4.35
N TRP A 233 1.81 -5.07 4.72
CA TRP A 233 2.65 -6.08 4.07
C TRP A 233 3.69 -6.64 5.05
N ALA A 234 4.38 -7.69 4.62
CA ALA A 234 5.44 -8.32 5.38
C ALA A 234 6.64 -8.71 4.51
N ARG A 235 7.82 -8.74 5.12
CA ARG A 235 9.08 -9.22 4.55
C ARG A 235 9.65 -10.32 5.43
N ASP A 236 10.36 -11.29 4.85
CA ASP A 236 11.14 -12.22 5.66
C ASP A 236 12.18 -11.44 6.49
N ALA A 237 12.18 -11.66 7.80
CA ALA A 237 13.09 -10.98 8.74
C ALA A 237 14.57 -11.35 8.52
N ALA A 238 14.86 -12.39 7.73
CA ALA A 238 16.22 -12.72 7.32
C ALA A 238 16.73 -11.82 6.18
N LEU A 239 15.85 -11.12 5.46
CA LEU A 239 16.22 -10.18 4.42
C LEU A 239 16.57 -8.81 5.01
N PRO A 240 17.38 -7.98 4.31
CA PRO A 240 17.60 -6.60 4.71
C PRO A 240 16.28 -5.84 4.83
N ALA A 241 16.22 -4.93 5.81
CA ALA A 241 15.09 -4.03 5.97
C ALA A 241 14.96 -3.13 4.72
N PRO A 242 13.73 -2.90 4.23
CA PRO A 242 13.48 -2.04 3.08
C PRO A 242 13.79 -0.58 3.44
N THR A 243 14.01 0.25 2.42
CA THR A 243 13.96 1.70 2.60
C THR A 243 12.51 2.15 2.48
N LEU A 244 11.94 2.74 3.54
CA LEU A 244 10.57 3.25 3.51
C LEU A 244 10.59 4.76 3.31
N LEU A 245 9.68 5.26 2.48
CA LEU A 245 9.41 6.69 2.37
C LEU A 245 8.23 7.08 3.25
N ARG A 246 8.32 8.26 3.86
CA ARG A 246 7.28 8.81 4.71
C ARG A 246 6.47 9.87 3.97
N ALA A 247 5.16 9.72 3.98
CA ALA A 247 4.22 10.71 3.48
C ALA A 247 4.30 12.03 4.26
N SER A 248 4.27 13.16 3.55
CA SER A 248 4.24 14.49 4.15
C SER A 248 3.57 15.52 3.25
N THR A 249 2.59 16.25 3.79
CA THR A 249 1.93 17.40 3.15
C THR A 249 2.79 18.67 3.27
N SER A 250 4.08 18.59 2.97
CA SER A 250 5.02 19.68 3.21
C SER A 250 4.86 20.82 2.19
N ASP A 251 5.00 22.07 2.63
CA ASP A 251 5.11 23.26 1.75
C ASP A 251 6.50 23.35 1.07
N ASN A 252 7.08 22.21 0.68
CA ASN A 252 8.35 22.19 -0.01
C ASN A 252 8.20 22.97 -1.34
N PRO A 253 9.07 23.96 -1.63
CA PRO A 253 8.96 24.76 -2.84
C PRO A 253 8.89 23.95 -4.13
N LEU A 254 9.58 22.80 -4.19
CA LEU A 254 9.54 21.91 -5.34
C LEU A 254 8.15 21.29 -5.51
N VAL A 255 7.52 20.85 -4.40
CA VAL A 255 6.19 20.22 -4.42
C VAL A 255 5.12 21.25 -4.82
N VAL A 256 5.27 22.49 -4.35
CA VAL A 256 4.42 23.61 -4.79
C VAL A 256 4.58 23.86 -6.30
N GLU A 257 5.82 23.90 -6.80
CA GLU A 257 6.11 24.05 -8.23
C GLU A 257 5.48 22.91 -9.05
N ARG A 258 5.58 21.66 -8.57
CA ARG A 258 5.00 20.48 -9.22
C ARG A 258 3.48 20.50 -9.25
N ARG A 259 2.85 20.80 -8.11
CA ARG A 259 1.40 21.00 -8.04
C ARG A 259 0.93 22.04 -9.04
N GLU A 260 1.61 23.19 -9.09
CA GLU A 260 1.29 24.25 -10.04
C GLU A 260 1.50 23.84 -11.50
N ALA A 261 2.55 23.07 -11.80
CA ALA A 261 2.79 22.54 -13.14
C ALA A 261 1.69 21.54 -13.55
N PHE A 262 1.30 20.65 -12.63
CA PHE A 262 0.22 19.68 -12.82
C PHE A 262 -1.13 20.34 -13.06
N SER A 263 -1.48 21.37 -12.29
CA SER A 263 -2.71 22.18 -12.52
C SER A 263 -2.73 22.88 -13.88
N ARG A 264 -1.58 23.06 -14.55
CA ARG A 264 -1.46 23.64 -15.89
C ARG A 264 -1.12 22.62 -16.97
N SER A 265 -1.15 21.33 -16.63
CA SER A 265 -0.80 20.26 -17.54
C SER A 265 -1.82 20.12 -18.66
N GLN A 266 -1.41 19.48 -19.76
CA GLN A 266 -2.33 19.17 -20.86
C GLN A 266 -3.44 18.21 -20.40
N ALA A 267 -3.13 17.22 -19.57
CA ALA A 267 -4.12 16.29 -19.03
C ALA A 267 -5.20 17.02 -18.22
N MET A 268 -4.81 18.00 -17.39
CA MET A 268 -5.77 18.82 -16.64
C MET A 268 -6.66 19.66 -17.57
N ALA A 269 -6.10 20.19 -18.66
CA ALA A 269 -6.87 20.92 -19.66
C ALA A 269 -7.85 20.02 -20.44
N GLU A 270 -7.49 18.76 -20.67
CA GLU A 270 -8.35 17.75 -21.30
C GLU A 270 -9.52 17.36 -20.39
N ILE A 271 -9.28 17.14 -19.10
CA ILE A 271 -10.32 16.91 -18.09
C ILE A 271 -11.26 18.12 -17.98
N GLU A 272 -10.74 19.34 -17.94
CA GLU A 272 -11.56 20.56 -17.94
C GLU A 272 -12.46 20.62 -19.18
N ALA A 273 -11.91 20.34 -20.36
CA ALA A 273 -12.68 20.36 -21.60
C ALA A 273 -13.79 19.31 -21.60
N GLY A 274 -13.49 18.08 -21.17
CA GLY A 274 -14.46 17.00 -21.03
C GLY A 274 -15.56 17.35 -20.02
N TYR A 275 -15.18 17.91 -18.86
CA TYR A 275 -16.12 18.32 -17.82
C TYR A 275 -17.09 19.37 -18.36
N ARG A 276 -16.58 20.40 -19.03
CA ARG A 276 -17.41 21.48 -19.60
C ARG A 276 -18.35 20.97 -20.68
N GLU A 277 -17.94 20.00 -21.51
CA GLU A 277 -18.80 19.36 -22.49
C GLU A 277 -19.92 18.55 -21.82
N TRP A 278 -19.57 17.72 -20.83
CA TRP A 278 -20.53 16.95 -20.04
C TRP A 278 -21.52 17.84 -19.32
N TYR A 279 -21.07 18.86 -18.58
CA TYR A 279 -21.92 19.80 -17.85
C TYR A 279 -22.86 20.56 -18.81
N ALA A 280 -22.39 20.92 -20.01
CA ALA A 280 -23.21 21.55 -21.04
C ALA A 280 -24.25 20.59 -21.66
N SER A 281 -24.10 19.28 -21.48
CA SER A 281 -25.07 18.27 -21.93
C SER A 281 -26.22 18.03 -20.94
N LEU A 282 -26.02 18.37 -19.65
CA LEU A 282 -27.01 18.20 -18.59
C LEU A 282 -28.24 19.10 -18.78
N ASP A 283 -29.39 18.65 -18.31
CA ASP A 283 -30.59 19.49 -18.22
C ASP A 283 -30.52 20.46 -17.03
N GLU A 284 -31.46 21.42 -16.98
CA GLU A 284 -31.48 22.46 -15.94
C GLU A 284 -31.62 21.89 -14.53
N GLU A 285 -32.45 20.85 -14.36
CA GLU A 285 -32.68 20.21 -13.06
C GLU A 285 -31.43 19.49 -12.56
N THR A 286 -30.72 18.77 -13.44
CA THR A 286 -29.49 18.05 -13.07
C THR A 286 -28.35 19.02 -12.75
N ARG A 287 -28.21 20.11 -13.52
CA ARG A 287 -27.19 21.14 -13.26
C ARG A 287 -27.33 21.83 -11.90
N GLU A 288 -28.52 21.86 -11.31
CA GLU A 288 -28.72 22.43 -9.96
C GLU A 288 -27.98 21.63 -8.88
N TRP A 289 -27.69 20.35 -9.13
CA TRP A 289 -26.98 19.46 -8.21
C TRP A 289 -25.48 19.37 -8.49
N GLU A 290 -25.03 19.91 -9.63
CA GLU A 290 -23.63 19.84 -10.07
C GLU A 290 -22.91 21.17 -9.86
N LEU A 291 -21.66 21.09 -9.39
CA LEU A 291 -20.78 22.24 -9.25
C LEU A 291 -20.39 22.78 -10.64
N ASP A 292 -20.05 24.06 -10.77
CA ASP A 292 -19.34 24.50 -11.98
C ASP A 292 -17.84 24.18 -11.86
N TRP A 293 -17.12 24.17 -12.98
CA TRP A 293 -15.69 23.81 -13.00
C TRP A 293 -14.85 24.67 -12.04
N GLU A 294 -15.13 25.97 -12.01
CA GLU A 294 -14.44 26.91 -11.13
C GLU A 294 -14.70 26.63 -9.64
N THR A 295 -15.88 26.13 -9.29
CA THR A 295 -16.21 25.67 -7.94
C THR A 295 -15.57 24.32 -7.64
N THR A 296 -15.57 23.37 -8.58
CA THR A 296 -14.85 22.10 -8.46
C THR A 296 -13.36 22.32 -8.14
N LEU A 297 -12.67 23.18 -8.90
CA LEU A 297 -11.26 23.50 -8.65
C LEU A 297 -11.00 24.15 -7.28
N ARG A 298 -11.98 24.89 -6.76
CA ARG A 298 -11.87 25.61 -5.49
C ARG A 298 -12.14 24.70 -4.29
N GLU A 299 -13.07 23.77 -4.42
CA GLU A 299 -13.47 22.86 -3.36
C GLU A 299 -12.60 21.60 -3.32
N SER A 300 -12.12 21.16 -4.48
CA SER A 300 -11.22 20.01 -4.65
C SER A 300 -9.96 20.44 -5.43
N PRO A 301 -9.10 21.31 -4.86
CA PRO A 301 -7.86 21.70 -5.52
C PRO A 301 -6.94 20.50 -5.69
N VAL A 302 -5.96 20.61 -6.60
CA VAL A 302 -4.91 19.60 -6.74
C VAL A 302 -4.22 19.38 -5.39
N GLU A 303 -4.28 18.15 -4.90
CA GLU A 303 -3.57 17.70 -3.72
C GLU A 303 -2.14 17.30 -4.09
N ALA A 304 -1.20 17.54 -3.17
CA ALA A 304 0.19 17.18 -3.37
C ALA A 304 0.76 16.59 -2.08
N LEU A 305 1.33 15.40 -2.18
CA LEU A 305 1.97 14.68 -1.09
C LEU A 305 3.43 14.41 -1.45
N SER A 306 4.33 14.65 -0.50
CA SER A 306 5.76 14.34 -0.65
C SER A 306 6.08 13.02 0.04
N TRP A 307 6.79 12.14 -0.65
CA TRP A 307 7.35 10.92 -0.08
C TRP A 307 8.82 11.16 0.25
N LEU A 308 9.13 11.21 1.55
CA LEU A 308 10.43 11.64 2.06
C LEU A 308 11.29 10.44 2.49
N ASP A 309 12.59 10.48 2.21
CA ASP A 309 13.54 9.51 2.77
C ASP A 309 13.73 9.69 4.29
N ALA A 310 14.50 8.79 4.92
CA ALA A 310 14.79 8.85 6.36
C ALA A 310 15.51 10.13 6.82
N ARG A 311 16.08 10.92 5.90
CA ARG A 311 16.71 12.22 6.17
C ARG A 311 15.77 13.39 5.94
N GLY A 312 14.52 13.13 5.54
CA GLY A 312 13.52 14.13 5.21
C GLY A 312 13.68 14.74 3.81
N ALA A 313 14.51 14.14 2.94
CA ALA A 313 14.66 14.60 1.57
C ALA A 313 13.53 14.01 0.70
N PRO A 314 12.82 14.83 -0.11
CA PRO A 314 11.78 14.34 -0.99
C PRO A 314 12.37 13.45 -2.09
N LYS A 315 11.73 12.30 -2.30
CA LYS A 315 12.08 11.31 -3.32
C LYS A 315 11.00 11.19 -4.39
N LEU A 316 9.74 11.14 -3.98
CA LEU A 316 8.61 11.18 -4.90
C LEU A 316 7.64 12.31 -4.51
N THR A 317 6.86 12.78 -5.48
CA THR A 317 5.70 13.64 -5.28
C THR A 317 4.49 12.97 -5.89
N GLU A 318 3.47 12.76 -5.07
CA GLU A 318 2.16 12.27 -5.49
C GLU A 318 1.23 13.47 -5.66
N LEU A 319 0.54 13.52 -6.79
CA LEU A 319 -0.33 14.61 -7.21
C LEU A 319 -1.68 14.02 -7.54
N ASN A 320 -2.74 14.54 -6.93
CA ASN A 320 -4.09 14.01 -7.07
C ASN A 320 -5.09 15.14 -7.35
N PHE A 321 -6.05 14.89 -8.21
CA PHE A 321 -7.16 15.77 -8.51
C PHE A 321 -8.42 14.96 -8.80
N GLY A 322 -9.58 15.53 -8.49
CA GLY A 322 -10.86 14.96 -8.86
C GLY A 322 -11.24 13.73 -8.04
N TRP A 323 -12.23 13.01 -8.56
CA TRP A 323 -12.78 11.79 -7.99
C TRP A 323 -13.28 10.89 -9.13
N THR A 324 -13.42 9.61 -8.83
CA THR A 324 -14.00 8.59 -9.72
C THR A 324 -15.52 8.53 -9.56
N GLU A 325 -16.20 8.08 -10.61
CA GLU A 325 -17.67 7.91 -10.71
C GLU A 325 -18.18 6.63 -10.04
N ASP A 326 -17.48 6.06 -9.06
CA ASP A 326 -17.71 4.66 -8.67
C ASP A 326 -19.11 4.43 -8.05
N CYS A 327 -19.78 5.50 -7.56
CA CYS A 327 -21.09 5.46 -6.90
C CYS A 327 -22.29 5.93 -7.73
N GLY A 328 -22.11 6.25 -9.02
CA GLY A 328 -23.17 6.78 -9.88
C GLY A 328 -22.91 8.21 -10.37
N PHE A 329 -23.97 8.84 -10.88
CA PHE A 329 -23.95 10.01 -11.78
C PHE A 329 -22.95 11.12 -11.43
N GLY A 330 -22.16 11.54 -12.43
CA GLY A 330 -21.36 12.76 -12.42
C GLY A 330 -20.42 12.82 -13.64
N PHE A 331 -19.24 13.40 -13.45
CA PHE A 331 -18.13 13.33 -14.41
C PHE A 331 -16.88 12.80 -13.71
N ASP A 332 -16.32 11.70 -14.24
CA ASP A 332 -15.03 11.19 -13.81
C ASP A 332 -13.95 12.21 -14.12
N SER A 333 -13.41 12.80 -13.06
CA SER A 333 -12.41 13.86 -13.12
C SER A 333 -11.08 13.42 -12.54
N GLN A 334 -10.94 12.14 -12.19
CA GLN A 334 -9.78 11.71 -11.46
C GLN A 334 -8.51 11.80 -12.30
N LEU A 335 -7.50 12.44 -11.73
CA LEU A 335 -6.16 12.48 -12.28
C LEU A 335 -5.15 12.31 -11.16
N SER A 336 -4.28 11.32 -11.30
CA SER A 336 -3.21 11.04 -10.36
C SER A 336 -1.87 10.98 -11.08
N ALA A 337 -0.80 11.38 -10.39
CA ALA A 337 0.57 11.18 -10.86
C ALA A 337 1.53 10.93 -9.69
N LEU A 338 2.49 10.02 -9.88
CA LEU A 338 3.61 9.79 -8.96
C LEU A 338 4.92 10.12 -9.66
N GLU A 339 5.51 11.26 -9.33
CA GLU A 339 6.70 11.79 -9.99
C GLU A 339 7.95 11.68 -9.12
N GLY A 340 9.05 11.23 -9.71
CA GLY A 340 10.36 11.26 -9.07
C GLY A 340 10.95 12.67 -8.92
N VAL A 341 11.69 12.89 -7.84
CA VAL A 341 12.34 14.16 -7.49
C VAL A 341 13.86 14.06 -7.67
N GLY A 342 14.46 15.04 -8.35
CA GLY A 342 15.93 15.15 -8.46
C GLY A 342 16.50 14.58 -9.75
N GLU A 343 17.53 13.74 -9.65
CA GLU A 343 18.10 12.96 -10.79
C GLU A 343 17.26 11.71 -11.09
N ASP A 344 16.45 11.27 -10.13
CA ASP A 344 15.54 10.12 -10.20
C ASP A 344 14.25 10.45 -10.97
N ARG A 345 14.33 11.21 -12.09
CA ARG A 345 13.14 11.72 -12.83
C ARG A 345 12.43 10.70 -13.71
N ALA A 346 12.86 9.44 -13.71
CA ALA A 346 12.03 8.40 -14.28
C ALA A 346 10.79 8.30 -13.37
N GLY A 347 9.72 9.00 -13.76
CA GLY A 347 8.44 8.92 -13.09
C GLY A 347 7.76 7.63 -13.53
N VAL A 348 6.94 7.08 -12.63
CA VAL A 348 6.00 6.03 -13.03
C VAL A 348 4.86 6.73 -13.75
N GLU A 349 4.99 6.87 -15.08
CA GLU A 349 3.90 7.33 -15.93
C GLU A 349 2.87 6.20 -16.07
N GLY A 350 1.86 6.21 -15.21
CA GLY A 350 0.76 5.26 -15.24
C GLY A 350 -0.52 5.91 -14.74
N TYR A 351 -1.53 5.94 -15.60
CA TYR A 351 -2.90 6.31 -15.27
C TYR A 351 -3.50 5.29 -14.30
N ALA A 352 -4.48 5.75 -13.50
CA ALA A 352 -5.20 5.09 -12.39
C ALA A 352 -4.56 5.25 -11.00
N THR A 353 -5.20 6.12 -10.20
CA THR A 353 -5.26 6.13 -8.73
C THR A 353 -3.94 5.90 -7.99
N VAL A 354 -3.11 6.94 -7.92
CA VAL A 354 -2.05 6.94 -6.91
C VAL A 354 -2.68 7.48 -5.64
N GLY A 355 -3.17 6.55 -4.81
CA GLY A 355 -3.51 6.77 -3.40
C GLY A 355 -2.58 5.92 -2.56
N ALA A 356 -1.27 6.15 -2.70
CA ALA A 356 -0.27 5.26 -2.15
C ALA A 356 -0.38 5.23 -0.61
N ARG A 357 -0.58 4.06 -0.04
CA ARG A 357 -0.62 3.84 1.41
C ARG A 357 0.78 3.63 1.98
N ALA A 358 1.70 3.10 1.17
CA ALA A 358 3.10 2.95 1.51
C ALA A 358 3.96 3.02 0.26
N VAL A 359 5.16 3.60 0.38
CA VAL A 359 6.17 3.60 -0.68
C VAL A 359 7.49 3.11 -0.08
N PHE A 360 8.13 2.16 -0.74
CA PHE A 360 9.32 1.53 -0.22
C PHE A 360 10.21 0.97 -1.33
N ASP A 361 11.49 0.80 -1.05
CA ASP A 361 12.47 0.11 -1.90
C ASP A 361 12.85 -1.17 -1.16
N ALA A 362 12.24 -2.28 -1.61
CA ALA A 362 12.35 -3.58 -0.96
C ALA A 362 13.75 -4.18 -1.11
N ASP A 363 14.35 -4.02 -2.28
CA ASP A 363 15.60 -4.69 -2.66
C ASP A 363 16.85 -3.80 -2.55
N LEU A 364 16.66 -2.55 -2.10
CA LEU A 364 17.70 -1.54 -1.91
C LEU A 364 18.42 -1.20 -3.22
N ASP A 365 17.69 -1.24 -4.34
CA ASP A 365 18.21 -0.97 -5.69
C ASP A 365 17.91 0.47 -6.17
N GLY A 366 17.22 1.26 -5.33
CA GLY A 366 16.82 2.64 -5.63
C GLY A 366 15.50 2.73 -6.41
N LYS A 367 14.86 1.61 -6.74
CA LYS A 367 13.53 1.58 -7.36
C LYS A 367 12.50 1.38 -6.27
N TYR A 368 11.46 2.19 -6.31
CA TYR A 368 10.41 2.16 -5.30
C TYR A 368 9.21 1.36 -5.78
N GLU A 369 8.77 0.44 -4.94
CA GLU A 369 7.45 -0.16 -4.95
C GLU A 369 6.46 0.73 -4.17
N PHE A 370 5.22 0.77 -4.63
CA PHE A 370 4.14 1.48 -3.96
C PHE A 370 2.94 0.56 -3.78
N PHE A 371 2.43 0.56 -2.55
CA PHE A 371 1.22 -0.15 -2.15
C PHE A 371 0.06 0.83 -2.22
N TYR A 372 -0.98 0.50 -2.99
CA TYR A 372 -2.19 1.31 -3.11
C TYR A 372 -3.42 0.41 -3.15
N VAL A 373 -4.58 1.02 -2.89
CA VAL A 373 -5.88 0.37 -3.07
C VAL A 373 -6.46 0.95 -4.35
N ASP A 374 -6.76 0.07 -5.29
CA ASP A 374 -7.50 0.39 -6.49
C ASP A 374 -8.98 0.53 -6.11
N PRO A 375 -9.56 1.73 -6.26
CA PRO A 375 -10.95 1.98 -5.90
C PRO A 375 -11.95 1.36 -6.87
N GLU A 376 -11.56 1.00 -8.11
CA GLU A 376 -12.48 0.44 -9.10
C GLU A 376 -12.73 -1.06 -8.87
N ASP A 377 -11.67 -1.79 -8.53
CA ASP A 377 -11.70 -3.25 -8.45
C ASP A 377 -11.65 -3.78 -6.99
N ASP A 378 -11.60 -2.88 -6.00
CA ASP A 378 -11.27 -3.22 -4.61
C ASP A 378 -10.04 -4.09 -4.51
N GLU A 379 -9.00 -3.75 -5.27
CA GLU A 379 -7.76 -4.51 -5.31
C GLU A 379 -6.67 -3.80 -4.56
N VAL A 380 -5.91 -4.54 -3.76
CA VAL A 380 -4.70 -4.00 -3.16
C VAL A 380 -3.54 -4.29 -4.09
N ARG A 381 -3.07 -3.27 -4.81
CA ARG A 381 -2.03 -3.42 -5.80
C ARG A 381 -0.68 -2.99 -5.22
N VAL A 382 0.36 -3.78 -5.51
CA VAL A 382 1.74 -3.30 -5.44
C VAL A 382 2.28 -3.18 -6.85
N ALA A 383 2.69 -1.97 -7.20
CA ALA A 383 3.34 -1.72 -8.47
C ALA A 383 4.72 -1.11 -8.25
N SER A 384 5.61 -1.41 -9.19
CA SER A 384 6.88 -0.73 -9.39
C SER A 384 7.25 -0.78 -10.88
N GLU A 385 8.34 -0.11 -11.27
CA GLU A 385 8.87 -0.19 -12.64
C GLU A 385 9.35 -1.60 -13.01
N THR A 386 9.74 -2.41 -12.03
CA THR A 386 10.34 -3.75 -12.22
C THR A 386 9.45 -4.88 -11.72
N LEU A 387 8.44 -4.59 -10.92
CA LEU A 387 7.55 -5.54 -10.29
C LEU A 387 6.11 -5.10 -10.52
N SER A 388 5.39 -5.85 -11.35
CA SER A 388 3.94 -5.77 -11.41
C SER A 388 3.40 -6.99 -10.67
N ALA A 389 2.96 -6.77 -9.43
CA ALA A 389 2.32 -7.80 -8.63
C ALA A 389 1.03 -7.21 -8.06
N SER A 390 -0.06 -7.40 -8.78
CA SER A 390 -1.40 -7.07 -8.31
C SER A 390 -1.88 -8.19 -7.38
N PHE A 391 -2.44 -7.83 -6.23
CA PHE A 391 -3.12 -8.76 -5.35
C PHE A 391 -4.58 -8.32 -5.29
N ARG A 392 -5.48 -9.18 -5.76
CA ARG A 392 -6.90 -8.89 -5.58
C ARG A 392 -7.23 -9.12 -4.11
N ILE A 393 -7.77 -8.13 -3.41
CA ILE A 393 -8.16 -8.23 -2.00
C ILE A 393 -9.55 -7.64 -1.92
N GLU A 394 -10.59 -8.41 -2.26
CA GLU A 394 -11.98 -7.92 -2.35
C GLU A 394 -12.43 -7.21 -1.06
N GLN A 395 -12.26 -5.89 -0.97
CA GLN A 395 -12.78 -5.15 0.17
C GLN A 395 -14.29 -4.97 0.02
N ASP A 396 -15.02 -4.99 1.14
CA ASP A 396 -16.41 -4.56 1.17
C ASP A 396 -16.43 -3.05 0.84
N TRP A 397 -16.53 -2.71 -0.44
CA TRP A 397 -16.61 -1.31 -0.85
C TRP A 397 -17.97 -0.76 -0.53
N HIS A 398 -17.95 0.25 0.33
CA HIS A 398 -19.12 1.05 0.61
C HIS A 398 -18.95 2.38 -0.06
N CYS A 399 -19.91 2.72 -0.93
CA CYS A 399 -20.08 4.07 -1.43
C CYS A 399 -20.00 5.07 -0.27
N PRO A 400 -18.94 5.90 -0.19
CA PRO A 400 -18.92 6.98 0.78
C PRO A 400 -20.03 7.96 0.39
N CYS A 401 -21.11 7.98 1.18
CA CYS A 401 -22.28 8.82 0.95
C CYS A 401 -22.09 10.25 1.47
#